data_AF-A0A060Z9N2-F1
#
_entry.id   AF-A0A060Z9N2-F1
#
_cell.length_a   1.000
_cell.length_b   1.000
_cell.length_c   1.000
_cell.angle_alpha   90.00
_cell.angle_beta   90.00
_cell.angle_gamma   90.00
#
_symmetry.space_group_name_H-M   'P 1'
#
loop_
_entity.id
_entity.type
_entity.pdbx_description
1 polymer ?
#
loop_
_entity_poly.entity_id
_entity_poly.type
_entity_poly.pdbx_seq_one_letter_code
_entity_poly.pdbx_strand_id
1 'polypeptide(L)'
;MHVYFGMPLSVRQLTKGRVDRCEYNLLPRDLPQRPSVETQECVSWLAQQVIRVQEQSSILSPWSLMACLVLQDHQNTDPAGEEREKGLSWELLTQRTLWLKGLAISFGARLDWPEQPPENQVMASSMALHRSVIRCHQGRVTLLEEEGPVGAGPFTTEEGVVRRARAVLMVAAYRNQALHVFIRPAMLALAIHTTRSSQRGELDTQLTER
;
A
#
# COMPACT_ATOMS: atom_id res chain seq x y z
N MET A 1 19.96 2.44 -13.27
CA MET A 1 19.03 2.42 -12.12
C MET A 1 19.52 3.48 -11.14
N HIS A 2 18.86 4.64 -11.08
CA HIS A 2 19.17 5.66 -10.07
C HIS A 2 18.29 5.41 -8.85
N VAL A 3 18.89 4.93 -7.76
CA VAL A 3 18.20 4.79 -6.47
C VAL A 3 18.50 6.04 -5.67
N TYR A 4 17.49 6.89 -5.46
CA TYR A 4 17.62 8.05 -4.59
C TYR A 4 17.39 7.61 -3.14
N PHE A 5 18.48 7.45 -2.40
CA PHE A 5 18.38 7.31 -0.96
C PHE A 5 18.03 8.69 -0.39
N GLY A 6 16.87 8.81 0.27
CA GLY A 6 16.45 10.05 0.91
C GLY A 6 17.44 10.53 1.98
N MET A 7 17.19 11.70 2.56
CA MET A 7 18.07 12.21 3.61
C MET A 7 18.07 11.26 4.83
N PRO A 8 19.25 10.81 5.31
CA PRO A 8 19.33 9.92 6.44
C PRO A 8 18.82 10.62 7.71
N LEU A 9 18.05 9.89 8.51
CA LEU A 9 17.53 10.38 9.79
C LEU A 9 18.39 9.85 10.93
N SER A 10 18.94 10.77 11.73
CA SER A 10 19.68 10.42 12.94
C SER A 10 18.70 10.22 14.10
N VAL A 11 18.45 8.97 14.48
CA VAL A 11 17.68 8.63 15.68
C VAL A 11 18.24 9.37 16.90
N ARG A 12 19.58 9.43 17.02
CA ARG A 12 20.29 10.18 18.07
C ARG A 12 19.91 11.65 18.12
N GLN A 13 19.74 12.29 16.97
CA GLN A 13 19.40 13.70 16.89
C GLN A 13 17.93 13.92 17.22
N LEU A 14 17.05 13.05 16.70
CA LEU A 14 15.61 13.12 16.92
C LEU A 14 15.21 12.86 18.38
N THR A 15 15.98 12.05 19.11
CA THR A 15 15.73 11.73 20.53
C THR A 15 16.55 12.57 21.51
N LYS A 16 17.26 13.60 21.04
CA LYS A 16 18.07 14.46 21.91
C LYS A 16 17.19 15.14 22.96
N GLY A 17 17.52 14.95 24.24
CA GLY A 17 16.76 15.49 25.37
C GLY A 17 15.50 14.70 25.74
N ARG A 18 15.21 13.57 25.07
CA ARG A 18 14.08 12.67 25.39
C ARG A 18 14.50 11.30 25.90
N VAL A 19 15.72 10.87 25.58
CA VAL A 19 16.28 9.58 26.04
C VAL A 19 17.66 9.84 26.63
N ASP A 20 17.82 9.52 27.92
CA ASP A 20 19.15 9.41 28.51
C ASP A 20 19.79 8.09 28.11
N ARG A 21 20.96 8.18 27.49
CA ARG A 21 21.68 7.00 27.00
C ARG A 21 22.63 6.44 28.03
N CYS A 22 22.98 7.23 29.04
CA CYS A 22 23.87 6.82 30.11
C CYS A 22 23.26 5.66 30.92
N GLU A 23 21.93 5.62 31.04
CA GLU A 23 21.20 4.54 31.71
C GLU A 23 21.45 3.16 31.08
N TYR A 24 21.62 3.10 29.77
CA TYR A 24 21.83 1.84 29.05
C TYR A 24 23.31 1.42 28.94
N ASN A 25 24.26 2.28 29.33
CA ASN A 25 25.68 1.94 29.27
C ASN A 25 26.09 0.91 30.34
N LEU A 26 25.32 0.82 31.42
CA LEU A 26 25.60 -0.05 32.57
C LEU A 26 24.79 -1.35 32.54
N LEU A 27 23.94 -1.54 31.53
CA LEU A 27 23.07 -2.70 31.39
C LEU A 27 23.62 -3.64 30.29
N PRO A 28 23.68 -4.96 30.55
CA PRO A 28 24.04 -5.92 29.51
C PRO A 28 23.04 -5.86 28.36
N ARG A 29 23.53 -5.69 27.13
CA ARG A 29 22.69 -5.48 25.93
C ARG A 29 21.97 -6.74 25.45
N ASP A 30 22.43 -7.90 25.91
CA ASP A 30 21.95 -9.21 25.46
C ASP A 30 20.75 -9.71 26.26
N LEU A 31 20.42 -9.03 27.36
CA LEU A 31 19.26 -9.31 28.19
C LEU A 31 18.05 -8.55 27.65
N PRO A 32 17.01 -9.23 27.15
CA PRO A 32 15.79 -8.56 26.71
C PRO A 32 15.13 -7.88 27.90
N GLN A 33 15.10 -6.55 27.88
CA GLN A 33 14.44 -5.75 28.90
C GLN A 33 13.16 -5.13 28.36
N ARG A 34 12.15 -5.04 29.21
CA ARG A 34 10.93 -4.31 28.90
C ARG A 34 11.25 -2.81 28.89
N PRO A 35 10.94 -2.07 27.81
CA PRO A 35 11.19 -0.63 27.77
C PRO A 35 10.36 0.09 28.84
N SER A 36 10.91 1.17 29.40
CA SER A 36 10.15 2.05 30.28
C SER A 36 8.99 2.70 29.52
N VAL A 37 7.98 3.19 30.26
CA VAL A 37 6.83 3.89 29.65
C VAL A 37 7.31 5.09 28.83
N GLU A 38 8.24 5.88 29.38
CA GLU A 38 8.85 7.03 28.70
C GLU A 38 9.58 6.63 27.41
N THR A 39 10.31 5.51 27.45
CA THR A 39 10.97 4.96 26.25
C THR A 39 9.95 4.57 25.19
N GLN A 40 8.88 3.88 25.60
CA GLN A 40 7.84 3.42 24.69
C GLN A 40 7.09 4.60 24.04
N GLU A 41 6.79 5.65 24.81
CA GLU A 41 6.21 6.90 24.31
C GLU A 41 7.16 7.61 23.34
N CYS A 42 8.44 7.71 23.68
CA CYS A 42 9.45 8.31 22.81
C CYS A 42 9.60 7.54 21.48
N VAL A 43 9.61 6.21 21.51
CA VAL A 43 9.67 5.36 20.31
C VAL A 43 8.42 5.54 19.46
N SER A 44 7.24 5.56 20.08
CA SER A 44 5.96 5.76 19.37
C SER A 44 5.92 7.13 18.68
N TRP A 45 6.35 8.18 19.40
CA TRP A 45 6.49 9.52 18.84
C TRP A 45 7.51 9.56 17.69
N LEU A 46 8.69 8.94 17.88
CA LEU A 46 9.74 8.89 16.86
C LEU A 46 9.25 8.20 15.59
N ALA A 47 8.56 7.07 15.71
CA ALA A 47 7.98 6.36 14.57
C ALA A 47 7.03 7.26 13.78
N GLN A 48 6.17 8.01 14.47
CA GLN A 48 5.27 8.97 13.82
C GLN A 48 6.04 10.09 13.12
N GLN A 49 7.10 10.63 13.72
CA GLN A 49 7.93 11.66 13.09
C GLN A 49 8.65 11.14 11.84
N VAL A 50 9.23 9.93 11.90
CA VAL A 50 9.89 9.32 10.75
C VAL A 50 8.92 9.16 9.58
N ILE A 51 7.71 8.67 9.85
CA ILE A 51 6.66 8.53 8.82
C ILE A 51 6.32 9.90 8.21
N ARG A 52 6.16 10.95 9.03
CA ARG A 52 5.87 12.31 8.54
C ARG A 52 6.96 12.87 7.64
N VAL A 53 8.23 12.68 8.00
CA VAL A 53 9.35 13.14 7.19
C VAL A 53 9.43 12.37 5.87
N GLN A 54 9.20 11.05 5.91
CA GLN A 54 9.12 10.22 4.71
C GLN A 54 7.97 10.67 3.79
N GLU A 55 6.79 10.96 4.35
CA GLU A 55 5.63 11.46 3.61
C GLU A 55 5.91 12.79 2.89
N GLN A 56 6.53 13.75 3.58
CA GLN A 56 6.82 15.09 3.02
C GLN A 56 7.72 15.05 1.78
N SER A 57 8.64 14.09 1.74
CA SER A 57 9.59 13.94 0.63
C SER A 57 9.14 12.88 -0.38
N SER A 58 7.99 12.24 -0.17
CA SER A 58 7.50 11.19 -1.05
C SER A 58 6.88 11.78 -2.30
N ILE A 59 7.20 11.18 -3.45
CA ILE A 59 6.57 11.47 -4.73
C ILE A 59 5.96 10.15 -5.21
N LEU A 60 4.66 10.15 -5.43
CA LEU A 60 3.94 8.97 -5.91
C LEU A 60 4.02 8.86 -7.42
N SER A 61 4.34 7.66 -7.91
CA SER A 61 4.26 7.36 -9.34
C SER A 61 2.83 7.00 -9.76
N PRO A 62 2.48 7.13 -11.06
CA PRO A 62 1.21 6.63 -11.59
C PRO A 62 1.01 5.15 -11.29
N TRP A 63 2.10 4.36 -11.39
CA TRP A 63 2.11 2.95 -11.07
C TRP A 63 1.71 2.64 -9.63
N SER A 64 2.17 3.42 -8.65
CA SER A 64 1.85 3.18 -7.24
C SER A 64 0.34 3.27 -6.99
N LEU A 65 -0.37 4.13 -7.72
CA LEU A 65 -1.83 4.24 -7.67
C LEU A 65 -2.53 3.07 -8.39
N MET A 66 -2.06 2.70 -9.58
CA MET A 66 -2.58 1.55 -10.32
C MET A 66 -2.41 0.25 -9.52
N ALA A 67 -1.27 0.08 -8.85
CA ALA A 67 -0.96 -1.06 -8.01
C ALA A 67 -1.95 -1.25 -6.85
N CYS A 68 -2.43 -0.15 -6.24
CA CYS A 68 -3.51 -0.21 -5.23
C CYS A 68 -4.76 -0.90 -5.78
N LEU A 69 -5.18 -0.51 -6.98
CA LEU A 69 -6.41 -0.97 -7.61
C LEU A 69 -6.30 -2.41 -8.11
N VAL A 70 -5.18 -2.76 -8.74
CA VAL A 70 -4.91 -4.12 -9.20
C VAL A 70 -4.88 -5.10 -8.02
N LEU A 71 -4.26 -4.72 -6.90
CA LEU A 71 -4.22 -5.58 -5.72
C LEU A 71 -5.59 -5.73 -5.06
N GLN A 72 -6.37 -4.65 -4.99
CA GLN A 72 -7.74 -4.68 -4.45
C GLN A 72 -8.66 -5.58 -5.29
N ASP A 73 -8.58 -5.49 -6.61
CA ASP A 73 -9.36 -6.34 -7.52
C ASP A 73 -8.98 -7.82 -7.38
N HIS A 74 -7.68 -8.12 -7.29
CA HIS A 74 -7.20 -9.47 -7.06
C HIS A 74 -7.70 -10.07 -5.74
N GLN A 75 -7.84 -9.28 -4.68
CA GLN A 75 -8.36 -9.76 -3.38
C GLN A 75 -9.87 -10.03 -3.39
N ASN A 76 -10.62 -9.31 -4.22
CA ASN A 76 -12.07 -9.45 -4.33
C ASN A 76 -12.50 -10.57 -5.30
N THR A 77 -11.56 -11.19 -6.00
CA THR A 77 -11.84 -12.30 -6.91
C THR A 77 -11.90 -13.59 -6.11
N ASP A 78 -13.10 -14.16 -5.95
CA ASP A 78 -13.32 -15.42 -5.23
C ASP A 78 -12.50 -16.59 -5.85
N PRO A 79 -11.86 -17.46 -5.04
CA PRO A 79 -11.12 -18.62 -5.53
C PRO A 79 -12.02 -19.73 -6.10
N ALA A 80 -13.35 -19.65 -5.90
CA ALA A 80 -14.34 -20.63 -6.32
C ALA A 80 -15.35 -20.11 -7.37
N GLY A 81 -15.26 -18.83 -7.73
CA GLY A 81 -16.09 -18.28 -8.80
C GLY A 81 -15.62 -18.83 -10.14
N GLU A 82 -16.58 -19.26 -10.98
CA GLU A 82 -16.38 -19.58 -12.39
C GLU A 82 -15.46 -18.56 -13.08
N GLU A 83 -14.82 -18.94 -14.19
CA GLU A 83 -13.92 -18.18 -15.07
C GLU A 83 -14.50 -16.86 -15.61
N ARG A 84 -15.08 -16.05 -14.73
CA ARG A 84 -15.61 -14.74 -14.95
C ARG A 84 -14.39 -13.86 -15.06
N GLU A 85 -13.88 -13.81 -16.28
CA GLU A 85 -13.11 -12.69 -16.82
C GLU A 85 -12.12 -12.16 -15.76
N LYS A 86 -11.04 -12.91 -15.54
CA LYS A 86 -10.02 -12.60 -14.55
C LYS A 86 -9.38 -11.23 -14.86
N GLY A 87 -9.27 -10.38 -13.83
CA GLY A 87 -8.59 -9.08 -13.91
C GLY A 87 -9.51 -7.87 -14.10
N LEU A 88 -8.89 -6.70 -14.10
CA LEU A 88 -9.57 -5.41 -14.11
C LEU A 88 -9.60 -4.82 -15.52
N SER A 89 -10.77 -4.38 -15.99
CA SER A 89 -10.88 -3.63 -17.26
C SER A 89 -9.95 -2.41 -17.29
N TRP A 90 -9.26 -2.19 -18.40
CA TRP A 90 -8.35 -1.06 -18.62
C TRP A 90 -9.07 0.28 -18.47
N GLU A 91 -10.29 0.39 -18.99
CA GLU A 91 -11.11 1.59 -18.88
C GLU A 91 -11.44 1.89 -17.41
N LEU A 92 -11.87 0.87 -16.67
CA LEU A 92 -12.18 1.00 -15.25
C LEU A 92 -10.93 1.31 -14.41
N LEU A 93 -9.79 0.68 -14.72
CA LEU A 93 -8.50 0.96 -14.10
C LEU A 93 -8.11 2.43 -14.34
N THR A 94 -8.28 2.92 -15.57
CA THR A 94 -7.98 4.31 -15.94
C THR A 94 -8.84 5.28 -15.13
N GLN A 95 -10.16 5.09 -15.17
CA GLN A 95 -11.10 5.94 -14.44
C GLN A 95 -10.80 5.98 -12.94
N ARG A 96 -10.62 4.81 -12.31
CA ARG A 96 -10.35 4.72 -10.87
C ARG A 96 -8.98 5.28 -10.50
N THR A 97 -7.97 5.12 -11.36
CA THR A 97 -6.62 5.67 -11.12
C THR A 97 -6.66 7.18 -11.15
N LEU A 98 -7.39 7.78 -12.09
CA LEU A 98 -7.53 9.25 -12.18
C LEU A 98 -8.34 9.82 -11.00
N TRP A 99 -9.38 9.11 -10.57
CA TRP A 99 -10.07 9.46 -9.34
C TRP A 99 -9.15 9.40 -8.11
N LEU A 100 -8.34 8.34 -8.00
CA LEU A 100 -7.39 8.15 -6.90
C LEU A 100 -6.24 9.19 -6.95
N LYS A 101 -5.81 9.61 -8.14
CA LYS A 101 -4.90 10.74 -8.36
C LYS A 101 -5.48 12.02 -7.77
N GLY A 102 -6.73 12.34 -8.08
CA GLY A 102 -7.42 13.51 -7.53
C GLY A 102 -7.47 13.48 -5.99
N LEU A 103 -7.80 12.33 -5.41
CA LEU A 103 -7.78 12.15 -3.95
C LEU A 103 -6.38 12.32 -3.36
N ALA A 104 -5.36 11.71 -3.97
CA ALA A 104 -3.98 11.83 -3.51
C ALA A 104 -3.55 13.31 -3.45
N ILE A 105 -3.85 14.09 -4.49
CA ILE A 105 -3.59 15.53 -4.55
C ILE A 105 -4.36 16.27 -3.45
N SER A 106 -5.65 15.94 -3.25
CA SER A 106 -6.46 16.58 -2.21
C SER A 106 -5.94 16.32 -0.78
N PHE A 107 -5.26 15.19 -0.57
CA PHE A 107 -4.58 14.85 0.69
C PHE A 107 -3.16 15.41 0.78
N GLY A 108 -2.72 16.21 -0.20
CA GLY A 108 -1.42 16.89 -0.21
C GLY A 108 -0.28 16.02 -0.75
N ALA A 109 -0.56 14.92 -1.44
CA ALA A 109 0.47 14.12 -2.07
C ALA A 109 1.08 14.83 -3.29
N ARG A 110 2.39 14.64 -3.47
CA ARG A 110 3.09 15.02 -4.70
C ARG A 110 3.11 13.82 -5.63
N LEU A 111 2.81 14.02 -6.91
CA LEU A 111 2.84 12.96 -7.90
C LEU A 111 3.85 13.26 -9.00
N ASP A 112 4.55 12.23 -9.43
CA ASP A 112 5.36 12.24 -10.64
C ASP A 112 4.44 11.97 -11.84
N TRP A 113 3.61 12.95 -12.16
CA TRP A 113 2.64 12.84 -13.23
C TRP A 113 2.94 13.87 -14.31
N PRO A 114 3.42 13.47 -15.50
CA PRO A 114 3.79 14.41 -16.56
C PRO A 114 2.54 15.12 -17.12
N GLU A 115 2.64 16.42 -17.33
CA GLU A 115 1.50 17.27 -17.76
C GLU A 115 1.19 17.17 -19.26
N GLN A 116 2.18 16.82 -20.08
CA GLN A 116 2.08 16.88 -21.54
C GLN A 116 1.32 15.70 -22.18
N PRO A 117 1.69 14.43 -21.90
CA PRO A 117 0.98 13.30 -22.50
C PRO A 117 -0.45 13.16 -21.94
N PRO A 118 -1.41 12.69 -22.74
CA PRO A 118 -2.74 12.36 -22.24
C PRO A 118 -2.65 11.28 -21.15
N GLU A 119 -3.57 11.37 -20.19
CA GLU A 119 -3.64 10.51 -19.00
C GLU A 119 -3.51 9.01 -19.32
N ASN A 120 -4.20 8.55 -20.37
CA ASN A 120 -4.15 7.16 -20.82
C ASN A 120 -2.73 6.75 -21.28
N GLN A 121 -1.99 7.65 -21.94
CA GLN A 121 -0.62 7.38 -22.37
C GLN A 121 0.34 7.33 -21.18
N VAL A 122 0.14 8.18 -20.17
CA VAL A 122 0.92 8.11 -18.91
C VAL A 122 0.75 6.75 -18.27
N MET A 123 -0.50 6.30 -18.13
CA MET A 123 -0.81 5.00 -17.54
C MET A 123 -0.26 3.83 -18.36
N ALA A 124 -0.42 3.86 -19.69
CA ALA A 124 0.09 2.83 -20.57
C ALA A 124 1.63 2.74 -20.52
N SER A 125 2.30 3.90 -20.52
CA SER A 125 3.77 3.98 -20.39
C SER A 125 4.23 3.46 -19.03
N SER A 126 3.54 3.85 -17.96
CA SER A 126 3.82 3.36 -16.61
C SER A 126 3.65 1.84 -16.53
N MET A 127 2.57 1.28 -17.06
CA MET A 127 2.34 -0.16 -17.11
C MET A 127 3.42 -0.91 -17.92
N ALA A 128 3.85 -0.35 -19.05
CA ALA A 128 4.86 -0.97 -19.90
C ALA A 128 6.19 -1.22 -19.15
N LEU A 129 6.54 -0.36 -18.19
CA LEU A 129 7.70 -0.53 -17.32
C LEU A 129 7.56 -1.70 -16.32
N HIS A 130 6.33 -2.15 -16.04
CA HIS A 130 6.00 -3.19 -15.05
C HIS A 130 5.46 -4.48 -15.67
N ARG A 131 5.78 -4.73 -16.95
CA ARG A 131 5.40 -5.96 -17.70
C ARG A 131 5.82 -7.29 -17.07
N SER A 132 6.77 -7.27 -16.12
CA SER A 132 7.21 -8.45 -15.37
C SER A 132 6.28 -8.80 -14.20
N VAL A 133 5.29 -7.96 -13.90
CA VAL A 133 4.37 -8.10 -12.77
C VAL A 133 2.92 -8.13 -13.22
N ILE A 134 2.58 -7.44 -14.32
CA ILE A 134 1.24 -7.39 -14.87
C ILE A 134 1.22 -7.61 -16.38
N ARG A 135 0.08 -8.07 -16.89
CA ARG A 135 -0.21 -8.23 -18.32
C ARG A 135 -1.54 -7.56 -18.64
N CYS A 136 -1.63 -6.92 -19.81
CA CYS A 136 -2.90 -6.45 -20.37
C CYS A 136 -3.24 -7.32 -21.57
N HIS A 137 -4.37 -8.04 -21.52
CA HIS A 137 -4.86 -8.88 -22.61
C HIS A 137 -6.32 -8.55 -22.87
N GLN A 138 -6.68 -8.30 -24.13
CA GLN A 138 -8.05 -7.91 -24.54
C GLN A 138 -8.63 -6.75 -23.70
N GLY A 139 -7.78 -5.77 -23.35
CA GLY A 139 -8.21 -4.63 -22.55
C GLY A 139 -8.44 -4.93 -21.06
N ARG A 140 -7.98 -6.09 -20.56
CA ARG A 140 -8.08 -6.48 -19.14
C ARG A 140 -6.69 -6.66 -18.55
N VAL A 141 -6.48 -6.09 -17.37
CA VAL A 141 -5.21 -6.09 -16.64
C VAL A 141 -5.24 -7.17 -15.59
N THR A 142 -4.30 -8.10 -15.68
CA THR A 142 -4.12 -9.22 -14.73
C THR A 142 -2.72 -9.20 -14.14
N LEU A 143 -2.60 -9.76 -12.93
CA LEU A 143 -1.28 -10.11 -12.40
C LEU A 143 -0.67 -11.20 -13.28
N LEU A 144 0.62 -11.08 -13.56
CA LEU A 144 1.36 -12.07 -14.32
C LEU A 144 1.48 -13.34 -13.48
N GLU A 145 0.82 -14.40 -13.93
CA GLU A 145 1.12 -15.77 -13.52
C GLU A 145 2.09 -16.33 -14.57
N GLU A 146 3.31 -16.67 -14.16
CA GLU A 146 4.28 -17.29 -15.07
C GLU A 146 3.73 -18.64 -15.55
N GLU A 147 3.37 -18.70 -16.83
CA GLU A 147 3.32 -19.96 -17.58
C GLU A 147 4.75 -20.47 -17.66
N GLY A 148 5.01 -21.68 -17.16
CA GLY A 148 6.36 -22.22 -17.23
C GLY A 148 6.78 -22.59 -18.65
N PRO A 149 7.99 -23.12 -18.82
CA PRO A 149 8.57 -23.39 -20.12
C PRO A 149 7.59 -24.17 -21.01
N VAL A 150 7.51 -23.81 -22.30
CA VAL A 150 6.71 -24.57 -23.26
C VAL A 150 7.18 -26.03 -23.24
N GLY A 151 6.33 -26.94 -22.76
CA GLY A 151 6.63 -28.36 -22.58
C GLY A 151 7.00 -28.80 -21.15
N ALA A 152 7.09 -27.88 -20.18
CA ALA A 152 7.11 -28.25 -18.77
C ALA A 152 5.73 -28.78 -18.36
N GLY A 153 5.70 -29.93 -17.68
CA GLY A 153 4.47 -30.49 -17.14
C GLY A 153 3.77 -29.54 -16.15
N PRO A 154 2.55 -29.87 -15.70
CA PRO A 154 1.83 -29.05 -14.73
C PRO A 154 2.69 -28.82 -13.48
N PHE A 155 2.74 -27.58 -13.03
CA PHE A 155 3.53 -27.22 -11.85
C PHE A 155 3.02 -27.95 -10.60
N THR A 156 3.94 -28.16 -9.67
CA THR A 156 3.54 -28.52 -8.31
C THR A 156 2.70 -27.38 -7.72
N THR A 157 1.79 -27.73 -6.80
CA THR A 157 0.94 -26.76 -6.10
C THR A 157 1.77 -25.70 -5.37
N GLU A 158 2.90 -26.08 -4.78
CA GLU A 158 3.82 -25.17 -4.09
C GLU A 158 4.45 -24.14 -5.05
N GLU A 159 4.96 -24.59 -6.20
CA GLU A 159 5.54 -23.70 -7.20
C GLU A 159 4.50 -22.72 -7.77
N GLY A 160 3.26 -23.17 -7.97
CA GLY A 160 2.15 -22.32 -8.40
C GLY A 160 1.87 -21.19 -7.40
N VAL A 161 1.87 -21.51 -6.09
CA VAL A 161 1.70 -20.52 -5.01
C VAL A 161 2.86 -19.52 -4.99
N VAL A 162 4.11 -20.00 -5.07
CA VAL A 162 5.29 -19.13 -5.03
C VAL A 162 5.31 -18.15 -6.21
N ARG A 163 4.97 -18.60 -7.43
CA ARG A 163 4.90 -17.72 -8.60
C ARG A 163 3.81 -16.66 -8.47
N ARG A 164 2.61 -17.03 -8.00
CA ARG A 164 1.54 -16.05 -7.74
C ARG A 164 1.94 -15.06 -6.65
N ALA A 165 2.54 -15.55 -5.56
CA ALA A 165 3.00 -14.72 -4.45
C ALA A 165 4.01 -13.66 -4.90
N ARG A 166 4.92 -13.98 -5.84
CA ARG A 166 5.88 -13.01 -6.37
C ARG A 166 5.20 -11.79 -6.97
N ALA A 167 4.24 -11.98 -7.87
CA ALA A 167 3.54 -10.85 -8.51
C ALA A 167 2.78 -10.03 -7.46
N VAL A 168 2.07 -10.69 -6.55
CA VAL A 168 1.33 -10.05 -5.45
C VAL A 168 2.25 -9.23 -4.54
N LEU A 169 3.37 -9.80 -4.10
CA LEU A 169 4.34 -9.12 -3.24
C LEU A 169 5.00 -7.92 -3.93
N MET A 170 5.30 -8.04 -5.22
CA MET A 170 5.83 -6.92 -6.01
C MET A 170 4.81 -5.79 -6.11
N VAL A 171 3.55 -6.07 -6.47
CA VAL A 171 2.49 -5.04 -6.51
C VAL A 171 2.26 -4.44 -5.13
N ALA A 172 2.25 -5.26 -4.07
CA ALA A 172 2.10 -4.79 -2.70
C ALA A 172 3.22 -3.83 -2.29
N ALA A 173 4.47 -4.09 -2.70
CA ALA A 173 5.59 -3.18 -2.44
C ALA A 173 5.38 -1.79 -3.09
N TYR A 174 4.84 -1.73 -4.31
CA TYR A 174 4.51 -0.46 -4.96
C TYR A 174 3.31 0.24 -4.32
N ARG A 175 2.25 -0.51 -3.98
CA ARG A 175 1.09 0.01 -3.23
C ARG A 175 1.54 0.65 -1.91
N ASN A 176 2.49 0.05 -1.20
CA ASN A 176 2.95 0.55 0.10
C ASN A 176 3.48 2.00 0.03
N GLN A 177 3.98 2.44 -1.12
CA GLN A 177 4.38 3.83 -1.32
C GLN A 177 3.19 4.79 -1.20
N ALA A 178 2.03 4.40 -1.74
CA ALA A 178 0.80 5.20 -1.69
C ALA A 178 0.03 5.06 -0.37
N LEU A 179 0.27 3.97 0.39
CA LEU A 179 -0.44 3.67 1.64
C LEU A 179 -0.40 4.83 2.63
N HIS A 180 0.77 5.46 2.79
CA HIS A 180 0.97 6.54 3.75
C HIS A 180 0.11 7.78 3.47
N VAL A 181 -0.25 8.02 2.20
CA VAL A 181 -1.17 9.10 1.82
C VAL A 181 -2.60 8.78 2.24
N PHE A 182 -3.03 7.52 2.08
CA PHE A 182 -4.43 7.15 2.25
C PHE A 182 -4.78 6.62 3.66
N ILE A 183 -3.80 6.20 4.46
CA ILE A 183 -4.08 5.52 5.73
C ILE A 183 -4.83 6.41 6.72
N ARG A 184 -4.45 7.68 6.89
CA ARG A 184 -5.12 8.57 7.85
C ARG A 184 -6.54 8.92 7.42
N PRO A 185 -6.78 9.36 6.16
CA PRO A 185 -8.14 9.56 5.67
C PRO A 185 -8.99 8.28 5.73
N ALA A 186 -8.42 7.11 5.42
CA ALA A 186 -9.13 5.84 5.49
C ALA A 186 -9.52 5.47 6.93
N MET A 187 -8.61 5.64 7.90
CA MET A 187 -8.91 5.42 9.31
C MET A 187 -9.99 6.36 9.83
N LEU A 188 -9.97 7.63 9.42
CA LEU A 188 -11.02 8.60 9.74
C LEU A 188 -12.37 8.19 9.12
N ALA A 189 -12.38 7.84 7.84
CA ALA A 189 -13.58 7.38 7.15
C ALA A 189 -14.15 6.11 7.82
N LEU A 190 -13.29 5.17 8.20
CA LEU A 190 -13.67 3.96 8.92
C LEU A 190 -14.28 4.31 10.29
N ALA A 191 -13.66 5.20 11.07
CA ALA A 191 -14.21 5.64 12.36
C ALA A 191 -15.58 6.33 12.23
N ILE A 192 -15.75 7.17 11.20
CA ILE A 192 -17.05 7.79 10.91
C ILE A 192 -18.08 6.71 10.50
N HIS A 193 -17.66 5.71 9.74
CA HIS A 193 -18.55 4.65 9.29
C HIS A 193 -19.00 3.75 10.45
N THR A 194 -18.07 3.33 11.31
CA THR A 194 -18.37 2.47 12.46
C THR A 194 -19.19 3.18 13.52
N THR A 195 -18.95 4.47 13.78
CA THR A 195 -19.79 5.26 14.71
C THR A 195 -21.21 5.43 14.19
N ARG A 196 -21.38 5.69 12.88
CA ARG A 196 -22.71 5.78 12.26
C ARG A 196 -23.46 4.45 12.24
N SER A 197 -22.78 3.33 12.01
CA SER A 197 -23.41 2.01 12.07
C SER A 197 -23.83 1.63 13.48
N SER A 198 -23.04 1.99 14.50
CA SER A 198 -23.42 1.78 15.91
C SER A 198 -24.70 2.53 16.26
N GLN A 199 -24.81 3.80 15.86
CA GLN A 199 -26.03 4.60 16.08
C GLN A 199 -27.26 4.01 15.37
N ARG A 200 -27.10 3.46 14.15
CA ARG A 200 -28.21 2.79 13.46
C ARG A 200 -28.62 1.49 14.14
N GLY A 201 -27.66 0.68 14.58
CA GLY A 201 -27.94 -0.57 15.30
C GLY A 201 -28.68 -0.33 16.63
N GLU A 202 -28.35 0.74 17.35
CA GLU A 202 -29.05 1.14 18.58
C GLU A 202 -30.47 1.66 18.33
N LEU A 203 -30.73 2.30 17.19
CA LEU A 203 -32.07 2.75 16.81
C LEU A 203 -32.96 1.56 16.39
N ASP A 204 -32.39 0.58 15.68
CA ASP A 204 -33.11 -0.60 15.24
C ASP A 204 -33.48 -1.53 16.41
N THR A 205 -32.62 -1.64 17.44
CA THR A 205 -32.95 -2.38 18.69
C THR A 205 -34.01 -1.68 19.53
N GLN A 206 -33.99 -0.36 19.63
CA GLN A 206 -35.04 0.40 20.34
C GLN A 206 -36.42 0.35 19.64
N LEU A 207 -36.44 0.11 18.33
CA LEU A 207 -37.68 -0.05 17.55
C LEU A 207 -38.21 -1.49 17.55
N THR A 208 -37.40 -2.48 17.91
CA THR A 208 -37.85 -3.89 18.06
C THR A 208 -38.32 -4.23 19.48
N GLU A 209 -38.03 -3.39 20.47
CA GLU A 209 -38.49 -3.52 21.86
C GLU A 209 -39.77 -2.70 22.19
N ARG A 210 -40.46 -2.18 21.16
CA ARG A 210 -41.76 -1.51 21.29
C ARG A 210 -42.83 -2.20 20.45
#